data_AF-A0A8X8BW86-F1
#
_entry.id   AF-A0A8X8BW86-F1
#
_cell.length_a   1.000
_cell.length_b   1.000
_cell.length_c   1.000
_cell.angle_alpha   90.00
_cell.angle_beta   90.00
_cell.angle_gamma   90.00
#
_symmetry.space_group_name_H-M   'P 1'
#
loop_
_entity.id
_entity.type
_entity.pdbx_description
1 polymer ?
#
loop_
_entity_poly.entity_id
_entity_poly.type
_entity_poly.pdbx_seq_one_letter_code
_entity_poly.pdbx_strand_id
1 'polypeptide(L)'
;MAARLHSVLRLGSTVSSGVLFTIFRAEQLPFQTWHKNLHLVKPISSLFCTSANKNPFDNTERYKEKPWEYFESEEYIEKYGNRPIWADYRRNHKGGIPPQKTRKTCIRGNKISGNPCPVCRDKNIIMDYRNIKLLDQFISSHTGVIHDATKTGLCRKQQKSLVKEIEKARGHGLIPYRVPFVEFRIENYTNLHSAVNKTPSAPGVNENTSWYFWYDWNEPPEKEIAKLHKIYHKYVKETSN
;
A
#
# COMPACT_ATOMS: atom_id res chain seq x y z
N MET A 1 -31.23 -68.82 15.13
CA MET A 1 -32.46 -68.03 15.42
C MET A 1 -32.38 -66.78 14.54
N ALA A 2 -32.85 -66.78 13.28
CA ALA A 2 -34.22 -66.42 12.86
C ALA A 2 -34.70 -65.11 13.55
N ALA A 3 -35.13 -64.02 12.91
CA ALA A 3 -35.81 -63.88 11.62
C ALA A 3 -35.94 -62.40 11.16
N ARG A 4 -36.23 -62.24 9.84
CA ARG A 4 -37.12 -61.27 9.13
C ARG A 4 -36.76 -59.76 9.12
N LEU A 5 -36.50 -59.11 7.98
CA LEU A 5 -37.26 -58.84 6.72
C LEU A 5 -38.25 -57.66 6.80
N HIS A 6 -37.95 -56.58 6.05
CA HIS A 6 -38.89 -55.67 5.37
C HIS A 6 -38.14 -55.10 4.13
N SER A 7 -38.40 -55.57 2.90
CA SER A 7 -39.38 -55.05 1.90
C SER A 7 -39.17 -53.57 1.57
N VAL A 8 -38.37 -53.20 0.56
CA VAL A 8 -38.71 -52.97 -0.88
C VAL A 8 -39.85 -51.98 -1.11
N LEU A 9 -39.53 -50.86 -1.78
CA LEU A 9 -40.24 -50.37 -2.98
C LEU A 9 -39.38 -49.32 -3.71
N ARG A 10 -38.86 -49.73 -4.87
CA ARG A 10 -38.33 -48.86 -5.94
C ARG A 10 -39.53 -48.31 -6.71
N LEU A 11 -39.58 -47.00 -6.91
CA LEU A 11 -40.33 -46.41 -8.02
C LEU A 11 -39.31 -45.86 -9.01
N GLY A 12 -39.22 -46.52 -10.15
CA GLY A 12 -38.61 -45.98 -11.35
C GLY A 12 -39.68 -45.26 -12.18
N SER A 13 -39.31 -44.16 -12.80
CA SER A 13 -40.06 -43.55 -13.88
C SER A 13 -39.10 -43.24 -15.01
N THR A 14 -39.20 -44.05 -16.05
CA THR A 14 -38.66 -43.86 -17.39
C THR A 14 -39.48 -42.80 -18.12
N VAL A 15 -38.84 -41.80 -18.72
CA VAL A 15 -39.39 -41.14 -19.91
C VAL A 15 -38.27 -40.93 -20.93
N SER A 16 -38.60 -41.34 -22.15
CA SER A 16 -37.76 -41.51 -23.32
C SER A 16 -37.54 -40.20 -24.10
N SER A 17 -36.41 -40.20 -24.79
CA SER A 17 -35.94 -39.41 -25.93
C SER A 17 -36.95 -38.59 -26.75
N GLY A 18 -36.50 -37.39 -27.10
CA GLY A 18 -36.93 -36.59 -28.26
C GLY A 18 -36.02 -35.36 -28.39
N VAL A 19 -34.82 -35.53 -28.96
CA VAL A 19 -34.41 -34.98 -30.28
C VAL A 19 -34.97 -33.57 -30.56
N LEU A 20 -34.10 -32.56 -30.48
CA LEU A 20 -34.02 -31.45 -31.44
C LEU A 20 -32.71 -30.69 -31.20
N PHE A 21 -31.66 -31.14 -31.89
CA PHE A 21 -30.46 -30.34 -32.13
C PHE A 21 -30.84 -29.19 -33.07
N THR A 22 -30.99 -27.98 -32.54
CA THR A 22 -31.04 -26.78 -33.37
C THR A 22 -29.62 -26.42 -33.79
N ILE A 23 -29.28 -26.84 -35.00
CA ILE A 23 -28.11 -26.41 -35.75
C ILE A 23 -28.32 -24.93 -36.11
N PHE A 24 -27.62 -24.03 -35.43
CA PHE A 24 -27.43 -22.66 -35.95
C PHE A 24 -26.34 -22.70 -37.01
N ARG A 25 -26.80 -22.80 -38.26
CA ARG A 25 -26.01 -22.65 -39.48
C ARG A 25 -25.66 -21.16 -39.64
N ALA A 26 -24.50 -20.75 -39.14
CA ALA A 26 -23.93 -19.46 -39.50
C ALA A 26 -23.39 -19.56 -40.94
N GLU A 27 -24.05 -18.85 -41.84
CA GLU A 27 -23.70 -18.76 -43.24
C GLU A 27 -22.30 -18.17 -43.41
N GLN A 28 -21.45 -18.92 -44.14
CA GLN A 28 -20.17 -18.47 -44.64
C GLN A 28 -20.44 -17.39 -45.70
N LEU A 29 -19.94 -16.18 -45.47
CA LEU A 29 -19.86 -15.15 -46.50
C LEU A 29 -18.79 -15.54 -47.53
N PRO A 30 -19.05 -15.39 -48.84
CA PRO A 30 -18.16 -15.84 -49.89
C PRO A 30 -16.88 -15.00 -49.96
N PHE A 31 -15.77 -15.71 -49.95
CA PHE A 31 -14.42 -15.24 -50.24
C PHE A 31 -14.35 -14.76 -51.70
N GLN A 32 -14.44 -13.46 -51.93
CA GLN A 32 -14.17 -12.86 -53.24
C GLN A 32 -12.69 -12.49 -53.33
N THR A 33 -11.95 -13.32 -54.07
CA THR A 33 -10.61 -13.03 -54.56
C THR A 33 -10.64 -11.87 -55.54
N TRP A 34 -10.07 -10.74 -55.15
CA TRP A 34 -9.70 -9.67 -56.08
C TRP A 34 -8.19 -9.74 -56.34
N HIS A 35 -7.83 -10.47 -57.39
CA HIS A 35 -6.58 -10.19 -58.10
C HIS A 35 -6.86 -9.09 -59.10
N LYS A 36 -6.11 -7.98 -59.02
CA LYS A 36 -5.61 -7.22 -60.17
C LYS A 36 -4.62 -6.13 -59.75
N ASN A 37 -3.43 -6.27 -60.30
CA ASN A 37 -2.57 -5.22 -60.84
C ASN A 37 -1.81 -4.31 -59.86
N LEU A 38 -0.60 -4.80 -59.59
CA LEU A 38 0.61 -4.01 -59.37
C LEU A 38 0.65 -2.79 -60.30
N HIS A 39 0.50 -1.60 -59.74
CA HIS A 39 1.07 -0.38 -60.31
C HIS A 39 2.29 0.02 -59.48
N LEU A 40 3.44 -0.29 -60.07
CA LEU A 40 4.76 0.16 -59.69
C LEU A 40 4.80 1.70 -59.78
N VAL A 41 4.70 2.38 -58.65
CA VAL A 41 5.09 3.78 -58.51
C VAL A 41 6.27 3.82 -57.55
N LYS A 42 7.47 4.03 -58.09
CA LYS A 42 8.69 4.26 -57.32
C LYS A 42 8.62 5.64 -56.69
N PRO A 43 8.76 5.81 -55.36
CA PRO A 43 9.19 7.08 -54.81
C PRO A 43 10.73 7.14 -54.86
N ILE A 44 11.14 8.21 -55.50
CA ILE A 44 12.48 8.78 -55.64
C ILE A 44 13.26 8.73 -54.33
N SER A 45 14.52 8.37 -54.48
CA SER A 45 15.62 8.47 -53.54
C SER A 45 15.68 9.83 -52.82
N SER A 46 15.57 9.81 -51.49
CA SER A 46 16.39 10.67 -50.64
C SER A 46 16.77 9.89 -49.38
N LEU A 47 17.95 9.27 -49.45
CA LEU A 47 18.69 8.82 -48.28
C LEU A 47 19.12 10.06 -47.50
N PHE A 48 18.25 10.58 -46.65
CA PHE A 48 18.68 11.33 -45.48
C PHE A 48 18.83 10.33 -44.33
N CYS A 49 19.95 9.60 -44.35
CA CYS A 49 20.46 8.97 -43.15
C CYS A 49 20.97 10.09 -42.23
N THR A 50 20.08 10.71 -41.47
CA THR A 50 20.53 11.34 -40.22
C THR A 50 20.89 10.18 -39.31
N SER A 51 22.19 9.99 -39.07
CA SER A 51 22.68 9.18 -37.98
C SER A 51 22.16 9.80 -36.68
N ALA A 52 20.96 9.39 -36.28
CA ALA A 52 20.48 9.65 -34.95
C ALA A 52 21.47 8.94 -34.02
N ASN A 53 22.38 9.71 -33.44
CA ASN A 53 23.08 9.34 -32.23
C ASN A 53 22.00 9.03 -31.19
N LYS A 54 21.56 7.76 -31.15
CA LYS A 54 20.80 7.21 -30.06
C LYS A 54 21.78 7.13 -28.90
N ASN A 55 22.05 8.27 -28.26
CA ASN A 55 22.31 8.27 -26.83
C ASN A 55 21.24 7.35 -26.24
N PRO A 56 21.57 6.33 -25.43
CA PRO A 56 20.57 5.51 -24.79
C PRO A 56 19.74 6.45 -23.92
N PHE A 57 18.64 6.95 -24.47
CA PHE A 57 17.70 7.79 -23.75
C PHE A 57 17.28 6.94 -22.56
N ASP A 58 17.66 7.37 -21.35
CA ASP A 58 17.46 6.60 -20.15
C ASP A 58 15.94 6.52 -19.91
N ASN A 59 15.29 5.51 -20.49
CA ASN A 59 13.85 5.29 -20.41
C ASN A 59 13.37 5.16 -18.95
N THR A 60 14.30 5.01 -17.99
CA THR A 60 14.04 5.03 -16.55
C THR A 60 13.37 6.33 -16.08
N GLU A 61 13.51 7.44 -16.81
CA GLU A 61 12.87 8.71 -16.45
C GLU A 61 11.42 8.85 -16.94
N ARG A 62 11.01 8.08 -17.97
CA ARG A 62 9.73 8.29 -18.67
C ARG A 62 8.53 8.23 -17.73
N TYR A 63 8.51 7.27 -16.81
CA TYR A 63 7.36 7.01 -15.93
C TYR A 63 7.57 7.48 -14.49
N LYS A 64 8.61 8.28 -14.22
CA LYS A 64 9.00 8.67 -12.86
C LYS A 64 7.96 9.56 -12.16
N GLU A 65 7.42 10.53 -12.90
CA GLU A 65 6.41 11.46 -12.37
C GLU A 65 5.00 10.86 -12.36
N LYS A 66 4.70 10.05 -13.38
CA LYS A 66 3.38 9.45 -13.63
C LYS A 66 3.49 7.93 -13.83
N PRO A 67 3.74 7.19 -12.74
CA PRO A 67 3.98 5.74 -12.79
C PRO A 67 2.76 4.92 -13.25
N TRP A 68 1.54 5.47 -13.16
CA TRP A 68 0.33 4.78 -13.59
C TRP A 68 0.22 4.67 -15.12
N GLU A 69 0.87 5.56 -15.89
CA GLU A 69 0.88 5.51 -17.36
C GLU A 69 1.59 4.23 -17.87
N TYR A 70 2.57 3.70 -17.12
CA TYR A 70 3.23 2.46 -17.49
C TYR A 70 2.26 1.26 -17.56
N PHE A 71 1.26 1.21 -16.68
CA PHE A 71 0.28 0.12 -16.63
C PHE A 71 -0.74 0.16 -17.77
N GLU A 72 -0.81 1.27 -18.48
CA GLU A 72 -1.65 1.47 -19.66
C GLU A 72 -0.86 1.31 -20.96
N SER A 73 0.46 1.22 -20.88
CA SER A 73 1.33 1.08 -22.04
C SER A 73 1.27 -0.33 -22.64
N GLU A 74 1.46 -0.40 -23.96
CA GLU A 74 1.60 -1.66 -24.70
C GLU A 74 2.74 -2.52 -24.14
N GLU A 75 3.84 -1.89 -23.69
CA GLU A 75 5.00 -2.56 -23.09
C GLU A 75 4.63 -3.42 -21.87
N TYR A 76 3.70 -2.92 -21.04
CA TYR A 76 3.23 -3.66 -19.87
C TYR A 76 2.31 -4.80 -20.27
N ILE A 77 1.38 -4.54 -21.20
CA ILE A 77 0.39 -5.52 -21.65
C ILE A 77 1.06 -6.72 -22.34
N GLU A 78 2.05 -6.48 -23.20
CA GLU A 78 2.80 -7.56 -23.85
C GLU A 78 3.58 -8.41 -22.85
N LYS A 79 4.17 -7.78 -21.83
CA LYS A 79 5.04 -8.46 -20.86
C LYS A 79 4.28 -9.23 -19.79
N TYR A 80 3.21 -8.65 -19.26
CA TYR A 80 2.47 -9.17 -18.10
C TYR A 80 1.08 -9.70 -18.48
N GLY A 81 0.45 -9.10 -19.48
CA GLY A 81 -0.94 -9.35 -19.84
C GLY A 81 -1.89 -9.05 -18.68
N ASN A 82 -2.83 -9.96 -18.45
CA ASN A 82 -3.84 -9.84 -17.39
C ASN A 82 -3.42 -10.51 -16.06
N ARG A 83 -2.17 -10.96 -15.94
CA ARG A 83 -1.68 -11.64 -14.73
C ARG A 83 -1.01 -10.64 -13.79
N PRO A 84 -1.07 -10.83 -12.46
CA PRO A 84 -0.40 -9.94 -11.54
C PRO A 84 1.13 -10.03 -11.72
N ILE A 85 1.84 -8.94 -11.45
CA ILE A 85 3.28 -8.80 -11.72
C ILE A 85 4.13 -9.91 -11.08
N TRP A 86 3.69 -10.41 -9.93
CA TRP A 86 4.40 -11.43 -9.16
C TRP A 86 4.04 -12.88 -9.55
N ALA A 87 3.12 -13.11 -10.48
CA ALA A 87 2.68 -14.45 -10.88
C ALA A 87 3.82 -15.31 -11.44
N ASP A 88 4.63 -14.74 -12.35
CA ASP A 88 5.73 -15.44 -13.01
C ASP A 88 7.03 -15.43 -12.19
N TYR A 89 6.96 -15.05 -10.91
CA TYR A 89 8.13 -14.98 -10.05
C TYR A 89 8.27 -16.21 -9.15
N ARG A 90 9.41 -16.89 -9.25
CA ARG A 90 9.79 -17.98 -8.35
C ARG A 90 11.11 -17.67 -7.64
N ARG A 91 11.12 -17.85 -6.32
CA ARG A 91 12.30 -17.60 -5.49
C ARG A 91 13.14 -18.86 -5.37
N ASN A 92 14.45 -18.69 -5.54
CA ASN A 92 15.42 -19.76 -5.30
C ASN A 92 15.70 -19.86 -3.79
N HIS A 93 15.41 -21.00 -3.19
CA HIS A 93 15.74 -21.33 -1.80
C HIS A 93 16.05 -22.83 -1.68
N LYS A 94 16.69 -23.23 -0.59
CA LYS A 94 17.01 -24.64 -0.31
C LYS A 94 15.76 -25.35 0.24
N GLY A 95 15.53 -26.58 -0.21
CA GLY A 95 14.43 -27.44 0.27
C GLY A 95 13.03 -27.01 -0.23
N GLY A 96 12.01 -27.77 0.18
CA GLY A 96 10.62 -27.51 -0.23
C GLY A 96 9.97 -26.31 0.46
N ILE A 97 10.33 -26.03 1.71
CA ILE A 97 9.74 -24.93 2.49
C ILE A 97 10.62 -23.67 2.37
N PRO A 98 10.08 -22.54 1.91
CA PRO A 98 10.83 -21.29 1.85
C PRO A 98 11.10 -20.71 3.24
N PRO A 99 12.17 -19.90 3.40
CA PRO A 99 12.39 -19.16 4.63
C PRO A 99 11.27 -18.13 4.85
N GLN A 100 10.75 -18.06 6.08
CA GLN A 100 9.64 -17.18 6.47
C GLN A 100 9.92 -15.68 6.26
N LYS A 101 11.19 -15.30 6.24
CA LYS A 101 11.62 -13.92 5.95
C LYS A 101 12.27 -13.85 4.56
N THR A 102 11.81 -12.90 3.76
CA THR A 102 12.47 -12.57 2.49
C THR A 102 13.75 -11.77 2.73
N ARG A 103 14.60 -11.69 1.70
CA ARG A 103 15.84 -10.88 1.74
C ARG A 103 15.53 -9.41 2.04
N LYS A 104 16.48 -8.72 2.70
CA LYS A 104 16.35 -7.30 3.07
C LYS A 104 16.10 -6.40 1.85
N THR A 105 16.99 -6.45 0.86
CA THR A 105 16.93 -5.68 -0.39
C THR A 105 17.43 -6.51 -1.58
N CYS A 106 16.91 -6.23 -2.78
CA CYS A 106 17.44 -6.79 -4.03
C CYS A 106 18.56 -5.94 -4.64
N ILE A 107 18.46 -4.62 -4.47
CA ILE A 107 19.40 -3.64 -5.00
C ILE A 107 20.33 -3.22 -3.86
N ARG A 108 21.64 -3.30 -4.08
CA ARG A 108 22.70 -2.92 -3.13
C ARG A 108 23.67 -1.99 -3.85
N GLY A 109 23.53 -0.68 -3.61
CA GLY A 109 24.20 0.33 -4.43
C GLY A 109 23.79 0.19 -5.90
N ASN A 110 24.77 0.15 -6.80
CA ASN A 110 24.53 -0.01 -8.24
C ASN A 110 24.38 -1.48 -8.69
N LYS A 111 24.43 -2.45 -7.77
CA LYS A 111 24.37 -3.88 -8.09
C LYS A 111 22.97 -4.45 -7.80
N ILE A 112 22.40 -5.14 -8.78
CA ILE A 112 21.13 -5.86 -8.67
C ILE A 112 21.42 -7.34 -8.40
N SER A 113 20.68 -7.95 -7.47
CA SER A 113 20.77 -9.40 -7.21
C SER A 113 20.34 -10.20 -8.43
N GLY A 114 20.99 -11.34 -8.71
CA GLY A 114 20.77 -12.11 -9.96
C GLY A 114 19.31 -12.54 -10.24
N ASN A 115 18.55 -12.94 -9.22
CA ASN A 115 17.10 -13.16 -9.33
C ASN A 115 16.38 -12.09 -8.47
N PRO A 116 16.15 -10.85 -8.95
CA PRO A 116 15.55 -9.75 -8.18
C PRO A 116 14.04 -9.93 -7.98
N CYS A 117 13.44 -9.14 -7.08
CA CYS A 117 11.99 -9.23 -6.81
C CYS A 117 11.16 -8.74 -8.01
N PRO A 118 9.86 -9.09 -8.13
CA PRO A 118 9.00 -8.67 -9.25
C PRO A 118 8.96 -7.15 -9.50
N VAL A 119 9.01 -6.36 -8.43
CA VAL A 119 9.08 -4.89 -8.51
C VAL A 119 10.51 -4.40 -8.77
N CYS A 120 11.52 -5.14 -8.30
CA CYS A 120 12.92 -4.72 -8.38
C CYS A 120 13.58 -5.06 -9.73
N ARG A 121 13.01 -6.00 -10.48
CA ARG A 121 13.50 -6.41 -11.81
C ARG A 121 13.19 -5.35 -12.87
N ASP A 122 12.05 -4.68 -12.72
CA ASP A 122 11.54 -3.71 -13.67
C ASP A 122 11.56 -2.33 -13.05
N LYS A 123 12.44 -1.46 -13.56
CA LYS A 123 12.62 -0.11 -13.00
C LYS A 123 11.40 0.80 -13.21
N ASN A 124 10.59 0.51 -14.23
CA ASN A 124 9.38 1.26 -14.56
C ASN A 124 8.25 1.05 -13.53
N ILE A 125 8.33 -0.02 -12.72
CA ILE A 125 7.35 -0.30 -11.67
C ILE A 125 7.76 0.46 -10.41
N ILE A 126 7.17 1.64 -10.27
CA ILE A 126 7.41 2.52 -9.12
C ILE A 126 6.22 2.40 -8.16
N MET A 127 6.53 2.20 -6.88
CA MET A 127 5.55 2.08 -5.80
C MET A 127 5.07 3.48 -5.40
N ASP A 128 3.85 3.83 -5.82
CA ASP A 128 3.22 5.11 -5.50
C ASP A 128 1.75 4.91 -5.12
N TYR A 129 1.28 5.64 -4.10
CA TYR A 129 -0.11 5.60 -3.62
C TYR A 129 -1.16 5.94 -4.68
N ARG A 130 -0.75 6.70 -5.72
CA ARG A 130 -1.61 7.08 -6.86
C ARG A 130 -1.85 5.93 -7.84
N ASN A 131 -0.96 4.93 -7.86
CA ASN A 131 -1.04 3.82 -8.80
C ASN A 131 -1.89 2.66 -8.23
N ILE A 132 -3.21 2.80 -8.32
CA ILE A 132 -4.16 1.83 -7.78
C ILE A 132 -4.03 0.48 -8.50
N LYS A 133 -3.83 0.49 -9.84
CA LYS A 133 -3.68 -0.73 -10.67
C LYS A 133 -2.53 -1.62 -10.21
N LEU A 134 -1.44 -1.02 -9.71
CA LEU A 134 -0.32 -1.75 -9.13
C LEU A 134 -0.64 -2.26 -7.72
N LEU A 135 -1.12 -1.37 -6.84
CA LEU A 135 -1.33 -1.70 -5.42
C LEU A 135 -2.38 -2.78 -5.22
N ASP A 136 -3.44 -2.76 -6.02
CA ASP A 136 -4.54 -3.73 -5.94
C ASP A 136 -4.07 -5.17 -6.17
N GLN A 137 -3.06 -5.38 -7.03
CA GLN A 137 -2.47 -6.71 -7.29
C GLN A 137 -1.81 -7.34 -6.05
N PHE A 138 -1.46 -6.54 -5.05
CA PHE A 138 -0.86 -7.00 -3.80
C PHE A 138 -1.86 -7.10 -2.65
N ILE A 139 -3.13 -6.76 -2.89
CA ILE A 139 -4.22 -6.85 -1.93
C ILE A 139 -5.10 -8.04 -2.32
N SER A 140 -5.60 -8.78 -1.33
CA SER A 140 -6.63 -9.78 -1.58
C SER A 140 -7.94 -9.10 -1.98
N SER A 141 -8.47 -9.43 -3.15
CA SER A 141 -9.78 -8.95 -3.63
C SER A 141 -10.93 -9.24 -2.65
N HIS A 142 -10.89 -10.38 -1.96
CA HIS A 142 -11.95 -10.80 -1.04
C HIS A 142 -11.78 -10.29 0.39
N THR A 143 -10.56 -10.40 0.94
CA THR A 143 -10.32 -10.06 2.37
C THR A 143 -9.88 -8.61 2.55
N GLY A 144 -9.36 -7.95 1.52
CA GLY A 144 -8.73 -6.62 1.62
C GLY A 144 -7.39 -6.62 2.38
N VAL A 145 -6.84 -7.81 2.67
CA VAL A 145 -5.57 -7.98 3.37
C VAL A 145 -4.40 -7.95 2.39
N ILE A 146 -3.35 -7.24 2.76
CA ILE A 146 -2.11 -7.14 1.98
C ILE A 146 -1.41 -8.49 1.98
N HIS A 147 -0.98 -8.97 0.83
CA HIS A 147 -0.24 -10.21 0.71
C HIS A 147 1.16 -10.10 1.34
N ASP A 148 1.54 -11.15 2.08
CA ASP A 148 2.86 -11.25 2.66
C ASP A 148 3.95 -11.38 1.59
N ALA A 149 5.15 -10.91 1.94
CA ALA A 149 6.32 -10.98 1.07
C ALA A 149 6.72 -12.42 0.69
N THR A 150 6.36 -13.42 1.51
CA THR A 150 6.59 -14.84 1.22
C THR A 150 5.73 -15.33 0.05
N LYS A 151 4.50 -14.83 -0.08
CA LYS A 151 3.58 -15.14 -1.17
C LYS A 151 3.97 -14.40 -2.46
N THR A 152 4.26 -13.11 -2.36
CA THR A 152 4.53 -12.24 -3.52
C THR A 152 5.99 -12.27 -3.98
N GLY A 153 6.91 -12.74 -3.14
CA GLY A 153 8.34 -12.77 -3.44
C GLY A 153 9.05 -11.41 -3.35
N LEU A 154 8.41 -10.39 -2.78
CA LEU A 154 9.01 -9.07 -2.59
C LEU A 154 10.18 -9.09 -1.60
N CYS A 155 11.16 -8.20 -1.81
CA CYS A 155 12.15 -7.94 -0.76
C CYS A 155 11.53 -7.11 0.37
N ARG A 156 12.06 -7.22 1.58
CA ARG A 156 11.49 -6.55 2.75
C ARG A 156 11.44 -5.02 2.61
N LYS A 157 12.41 -4.41 1.91
CA LYS A 157 12.38 -2.97 1.61
C LYS A 157 11.16 -2.59 0.76
N GLN A 158 10.91 -3.34 -0.31
CA GLN A 158 9.74 -3.08 -1.17
C GLN A 158 8.44 -3.41 -0.47
N GLN A 159 8.37 -4.47 0.34
CA GLN A 159 7.18 -4.77 1.15
C GLN A 159 6.84 -3.61 2.09
N LYS A 160 7.85 -3.02 2.77
CA LYS A 160 7.63 -1.86 3.64
C LYS A 160 7.14 -0.64 2.85
N SER A 161 7.73 -0.39 1.68
CA SER A 161 7.28 0.70 0.79
C SER A 161 5.84 0.48 0.35
N LEU A 162 5.49 -0.75 -0.01
CA LEU A 162 4.15 -1.15 -0.43
C LEU A 162 3.11 -0.92 0.66
N VAL A 163 3.39 -1.37 1.89
CA VAL A 163 2.48 -1.14 3.03
C VAL A 163 2.28 0.36 3.26
N LYS A 164 3.36 1.15 3.24
CA LYS A 164 3.29 2.61 3.41
C LYS A 164 2.44 3.29 2.33
N GLU A 165 2.63 2.93 1.06
CA GLU A 165 1.86 3.52 -0.04
C GLU A 165 0.40 3.06 -0.04
N ILE A 166 0.10 1.83 0.39
CA ILE A 166 -1.28 1.36 0.57
C ILE A 166 -1.97 2.09 1.72
N GLU A 167 -1.30 2.25 2.87
CA GLU A 167 -1.83 3.02 4.00
C GLU A 167 -2.09 4.47 3.59
N LYS A 168 -1.16 5.07 2.84
CA LYS A 168 -1.34 6.41 2.27
C LYS A 168 -2.52 6.46 1.31
N ALA A 169 -2.66 5.50 0.39
CA ALA A 169 -3.78 5.43 -0.55
C ALA A 169 -5.13 5.26 0.17
N ARG A 170 -5.19 4.47 1.25
CA ARG A 170 -6.37 4.34 2.12
C ARG A 170 -6.68 5.65 2.86
N GLY A 171 -5.67 6.35 3.35
CA GLY A 171 -5.82 7.67 3.97
C GLY A 171 -6.38 8.73 3.01
N HIS A 172 -6.02 8.65 1.73
CA HIS A 172 -6.59 9.49 0.67
C HIS A 172 -7.93 8.98 0.10
N GLY A 173 -8.44 7.82 0.54
CA GLY A 173 -9.68 7.24 0.03
C GLY A 173 -9.59 6.67 -1.38
N LEU A 174 -8.39 6.43 -1.92
CA LEU A 174 -8.20 5.87 -3.27
C LEU A 174 -8.44 4.37 -3.33
N ILE A 175 -8.13 3.66 -2.24
CA ILE A 175 -8.34 2.21 -2.12
C ILE A 175 -9.44 1.96 -1.09
N PRO A 176 -10.52 1.26 -1.46
CA PRO A 176 -11.56 0.90 -0.51
C PRO A 176 -11.05 -0.13 0.49
N TYR A 177 -11.45 0.01 1.76
CA TYR A 177 -11.18 -0.98 2.79
C TYR A 177 -12.35 -1.04 3.77
N ARG A 178 -12.47 -2.15 4.50
CA ARG A 178 -13.54 -2.34 5.47
C ARG A 178 -13.28 -1.48 6.71
N VAL A 179 -14.15 -0.51 6.95
CA VAL A 179 -14.21 0.25 8.21
C VAL A 179 -15.35 -0.34 9.04
N PRO A 180 -15.08 -1.00 10.17
CA PRO A 180 -16.14 -1.48 11.03
C PRO A 180 -16.87 -0.29 11.67
N PHE A 181 -18.18 -0.41 11.83
CA PHE A 181 -18.92 0.47 12.71
C PHE A 181 -18.50 0.19 14.15
N VAL A 182 -18.17 1.24 14.90
CA VAL A 182 -17.76 1.15 16.31
C VAL A 182 -18.75 1.97 17.12
N GLU A 183 -19.42 1.30 18.06
CA GLU A 183 -20.27 1.97 19.04
C GLU A 183 -19.40 2.62 20.12
N PHE A 184 -19.53 3.92 20.29
CA PHE A 184 -18.89 4.64 21.39
C PHE A 184 -19.72 4.42 22.66
N ARG A 185 -19.15 3.72 23.64
CA ARG A 185 -19.78 3.60 24.97
C ARG A 185 -19.52 4.86 25.78
N ILE A 186 -20.33 5.87 25.53
CA ILE A 186 -20.42 7.05 26.38
C ILE A 186 -21.80 6.99 27.02
N GLU A 187 -21.84 6.70 28.33
CA GLU A 187 -23.10 6.54 29.06
C GLU A 187 -23.91 7.85 29.08
N ASN A 188 -23.22 8.98 29.24
CA ASN A 188 -23.81 10.32 29.32
C ASN A 188 -23.09 11.29 28.39
N TYR A 189 -23.80 11.88 27.42
CA TYR A 189 -23.28 12.89 26.49
C TYR A 189 -23.37 14.33 27.06
N THR A 190 -23.46 14.47 28.37
CA THR A 190 -23.62 15.78 29.02
C THR A 190 -22.26 16.40 29.31
N ASN A 191 -21.98 17.54 28.68
CA ASN A 191 -20.81 18.36 29.00
C ASN A 191 -21.06 19.22 30.25
N LEU A 192 -21.63 18.66 31.32
CA LEU A 192 -21.90 19.41 32.55
C LEU A 192 -20.70 19.41 33.51
N HIS A 193 -19.81 18.42 33.39
CA HIS A 193 -18.66 18.28 34.28
C HIS A 193 -17.72 19.48 34.22
N SER A 194 -17.27 19.96 35.38
CA SER A 194 -16.42 21.15 35.50
C SER A 194 -15.07 21.04 34.79
N ALA A 195 -14.60 19.84 34.45
CA ALA A 195 -13.36 19.65 33.67
C ALA A 195 -13.51 20.04 32.19
N VAL A 196 -14.73 19.98 31.63
CA VAL A 196 -15.01 20.41 30.25
C VAL A 196 -15.50 21.86 30.23
N ASN A 197 -16.23 22.25 31.26
CA ASN A 197 -16.74 23.61 31.41
C ASN A 197 -15.68 24.57 31.96
N LYS A 198 -15.93 25.87 31.79
CA LYS A 198 -15.09 26.91 32.40
C LYS A 198 -15.17 26.78 33.92
N THR A 199 -14.04 26.46 34.55
CA THR A 199 -13.91 26.57 36.00
C THR A 199 -13.82 28.05 36.38
N PRO A 200 -14.54 28.49 37.43
CA PRO A 200 -14.41 29.87 37.90
C PRO A 200 -12.95 30.15 38.27
N SER A 201 -12.44 31.31 37.82
CA SER A 201 -11.06 31.72 38.10
C SER A 201 -10.85 31.88 39.60
N ALA A 202 -9.73 31.36 40.09
CA ALA A 202 -9.29 31.63 41.46
C ALA A 202 -9.00 33.14 41.62
N PRO A 203 -9.24 33.71 42.82
CA PRO A 203 -9.12 35.15 43.03
C PRO A 203 -7.74 35.72 42.64
N GLY A 204 -6.64 35.03 42.98
CA GLY A 204 -5.30 35.48 42.63
C GLY A 204 -4.98 35.52 41.13
N VAL A 205 -5.66 34.69 40.32
CA VAL A 205 -5.46 34.68 38.85
C VAL A 205 -5.95 35.99 38.21
N ASN A 206 -7.00 36.61 38.77
CA ASN A 206 -7.57 37.85 38.23
C ASN A 206 -6.67 39.07 38.52
N GLU A 207 -5.87 39.00 39.57
CA GLU A 207 -4.98 40.06 40.03
C GLU A 207 -3.54 39.91 39.49
N ASN A 208 -3.30 38.92 38.60
CA ASN A 208 -1.97 38.50 38.15
C ASN A 208 -1.02 38.15 39.32
N THR A 209 -1.55 37.69 40.44
CA THR A 209 -0.74 37.26 41.58
C THR A 209 -0.45 35.76 41.48
N SER A 210 0.71 35.36 41.99
CA SER A 210 1.04 33.94 42.11
C SER A 210 0.00 33.21 42.96
N TRP A 211 -0.26 31.94 42.65
CA TRP A 211 -1.28 31.13 43.35
C TRP A 211 -1.04 31.06 44.86
N TYR A 212 0.23 31.04 45.26
CA TYR A 212 0.65 31.18 46.65
C TYR A 212 1.61 32.34 46.79
N PHE A 213 1.54 33.05 47.92
CA PHE A 213 2.35 34.24 48.19
C PHE A 213 3.87 33.99 48.18
N TRP A 214 4.30 32.75 48.43
CA TRP A 214 5.72 32.36 48.55
C TRP A 214 6.37 31.94 47.22
N TYR A 215 5.61 31.93 46.12
CA TYR A 215 6.18 31.78 44.78
C TYR A 215 6.93 33.03 44.34
N ASP A 216 6.44 34.20 44.75
CA ASP A 216 7.10 35.47 44.47
C ASP A 216 8.27 35.63 45.44
N TRP A 217 9.39 36.19 44.93
CA TRP A 217 10.56 36.42 45.75
C TRP A 217 10.26 37.52 46.78
N ASN A 218 10.28 37.14 48.06
CA ASN A 218 10.16 38.05 49.18
C ASN A 218 11.52 38.14 49.87
N GLU A 219 12.02 39.37 50.04
CA GLU A 219 13.29 39.59 50.73
C GLU A 219 13.16 39.21 52.22
N PRO A 220 13.97 38.24 52.70
CA PRO A 220 13.88 37.81 54.09
C PRO A 220 14.47 38.88 55.03
N PRO A 221 14.05 38.92 56.30
CA PRO A 221 14.54 39.90 57.25
C PRO A 221 16.04 39.72 57.50
N GLU A 222 16.78 40.83 57.57
CA GLU A 222 18.24 40.86 57.72
C GLU A 222 18.74 40.04 58.92
N LYS A 223 17.95 39.95 60.01
CA LYS A 223 18.28 39.15 61.19
C LYS A 223 18.43 37.66 60.87
N GLU A 224 17.55 37.12 60.02
CA GLU A 224 17.61 35.71 59.61
C GLU A 224 18.74 35.48 58.60
N ILE A 225 18.99 36.44 57.70
CA ILE A 225 20.15 36.40 56.80
C ILE A 225 21.45 36.36 57.62
N ALA A 226 21.60 37.24 58.62
CA ALA A 226 22.77 37.30 59.49
C ALA A 226 22.96 36.00 60.30
N LYS A 227 21.86 35.41 60.79
CA LYS A 227 21.88 34.11 61.47
C LYS A 227 22.34 32.99 60.53
N LEU A 228 21.87 32.95 59.28
CA LEU A 228 22.30 31.99 58.27
C LEU A 228 23.77 32.21 57.88
N HIS A 229 24.21 33.46 57.69
CA HIS A 229 25.60 33.80 57.43
C HIS A 229 26.51 33.36 58.57
N LYS A 230 26.07 33.45 59.82
CA LYS A 230 26.82 32.94 60.98
C LYS A 230 26.97 31.42 60.95
N ILE A 231 25.88 30.69 60.69
CA ILE A 231 25.86 29.23 60.64
C ILE A 231 26.72 28.70 59.47
N TYR A 232 26.59 29.31 58.30
CA TYR A 232 27.19 28.84 57.05
C TYR A 232 28.40 29.66 56.58
N HIS A 233 29.03 30.45 57.46
CA HIS A 233 30.08 31.43 57.11
C HIS A 233 31.22 30.90 56.21
N LYS A 234 31.55 29.60 56.29
CA LYS A 234 32.61 28.97 55.47
C LYS A 234 32.19 28.69 54.01
N TYR A 235 30.89 28.72 53.72
CA TYR A 235 30.29 28.26 52.46
C TYR A 235 29.37 29.30 51.80
N VAL A 236 29.32 30.52 52.32
CA VAL A 236 28.50 31.61 51.74
C VAL A 236 29.08 32.02 50.39
N LYS A 237 28.21 32.15 49.37
CA LYS A 237 28.57 32.64 48.03
C LYS A 237 28.00 34.04 47.84
N GLU A 238 28.67 34.86 47.04
CA GLU A 238 28.15 36.18 46.64
C GLU A 238 26.88 36.00 45.79
N THR A 239 25.78 36.63 46.20
CA THR A 239 24.51 36.60 45.46
C THR A 239 24.53 37.67 44.38
N SER A 240 24.38 37.28 43.12
CA SER A 240 24.05 38.21 42.03
C SER A 240 22.55 38.54 42.12
N ASN A 241 22.23 39.82 42.35
CA ASN A 241 20.87 40.33 42.14
C ASN A 241 20.46 40.23 40.67
#